data_AF-A0A352M557-F1
#
_entry.id   AF-A0A352M557-F1
#
_cell.length_a   1.000
_cell.length_b   1.000
_cell.length_c   1.000
_cell.angle_alpha   90.00
_cell.angle_beta   90.00
_cell.angle_gamma   90.00
#
_symmetry.space_group_name_H-M   'P 1'
#
loop_
_entity.id
_entity.type
_entity.pdbx_description
1 polymer ?
#
loop_
_entity_poly.entity_id
_entity_poly.type
_entity_poly.pdbx_seq_one_letter_code
_entity_poly.pdbx_strand_id
1 'polypeptide(L)'
;MDGRIQYGLVGCASAEEYWNNVIKKHELTRKDKEDDRTKHVDTCNANTGMVFLTYRAKDSLNKIVEKTVSSSSPVFDVTTEDKVTHTLYKIGDDATVKQIADEFANIGVLYIADGHHRTASGARIAQIRKEKNPKHTGGEEYNFFMAAAFPHDQLYIMDYNRLAKDLNGHSEDEFMKLIKEKFEVRDCGDKACKPAKMHTFGMYLGGRWYELTAKAGIFDPKDVIDCLDVTILQKNVLDPLLAIKDPRTDKRVDFVGGIRGMSELKKSVDSGKFKA
;
A
#
# COMPACT_ATOMS: atom_id res chain seq x y z
N MET A 1 -1.80 -6.64 14.88
CA MET A 1 -2.96 -5.73 14.80
C MET A 1 -4.22 -6.57 14.68
N ASP A 2 -5.19 -6.46 15.60
CA ASP A 2 -6.43 -7.28 15.60
C ASP A 2 -6.19 -8.80 15.49
N GLY A 3 -5.21 -9.32 16.25
CA GLY A 3 -4.82 -10.73 16.20
C GLY A 3 -4.04 -11.15 14.94
N ARG A 4 -3.88 -10.25 13.95
CA ARG A 4 -3.01 -10.50 12.79
C ARG A 4 -1.55 -10.35 13.16
N ILE A 5 -0.79 -11.35 12.77
CA ILE A 5 0.68 -11.43 12.87
C ILE A 5 1.22 -11.46 11.44
N GLN A 6 2.30 -10.71 11.20
CA GLN A 6 3.05 -10.74 9.95
C GLN A 6 4.53 -10.84 10.29
N TYR A 7 5.26 -11.65 9.53
CA TYR A 7 6.69 -11.81 9.66
C TYR A 7 7.38 -11.23 8.43
N GLY A 8 8.31 -10.31 8.68
CA GLY A 8 9.15 -9.72 7.66
C GLY A 8 10.60 -10.15 7.84
N LEU A 9 11.28 -10.42 6.73
CA LEU A 9 12.73 -10.60 6.71
C LEU A 9 13.38 -9.23 6.46
N VAL A 10 14.17 -8.77 7.44
CA VAL A 10 14.91 -7.51 7.34
C VAL A 10 16.28 -7.78 6.75
N GLY A 11 16.66 -7.04 5.71
CA GLY A 11 17.93 -7.19 5.02
C GLY A 11 18.24 -6.03 4.09
N CYS A 12 19.18 -6.27 3.18
CA CYS A 12 19.66 -5.30 2.20
C CYS A 12 19.16 -5.69 0.80
N ALA A 13 18.41 -4.80 0.16
CA ALA A 13 17.91 -4.99 -1.20
C ALA A 13 18.80 -4.26 -2.21
N SER A 14 18.95 -4.82 -3.41
CA SER A 14 19.88 -4.32 -4.44
C SER A 14 19.35 -3.11 -5.19
N ALA A 15 20.17 -2.07 -5.31
CA ALA A 15 19.91 -0.93 -6.20
C ALA A 15 19.91 -1.36 -7.68
N GLU A 16 20.74 -2.35 -8.04
CA GLU A 16 20.79 -2.89 -9.40
C GLU A 16 19.50 -3.61 -9.76
N GLU A 17 18.96 -4.43 -8.86
CA GLU A 17 17.66 -5.09 -9.07
C GLU A 17 16.51 -4.08 -9.20
N TYR A 18 16.59 -2.95 -8.51
CA TYR A 18 15.66 -1.83 -8.68
C TYR A 18 15.77 -1.20 -10.07
N TRP A 19 16.97 -0.90 -10.55
CA TRP A 19 17.18 -0.34 -11.90
C TRP A 19 16.75 -1.31 -13.00
N ASN A 20 16.98 -2.61 -12.79
CA ASN A 20 16.61 -3.69 -13.73
C ASN A 20 15.14 -4.11 -13.63
N ASN A 21 14.31 -3.39 -12.87
CA ASN A 21 12.88 -3.70 -12.65
C ASN A 21 12.62 -5.12 -12.11
N VAL A 22 13.54 -5.71 -11.35
CA VAL A 22 13.30 -6.91 -10.54
C VAL A 22 12.57 -6.52 -9.25
N ILE A 23 12.93 -5.37 -8.67
CA ILE A 23 12.14 -4.69 -7.64
C ILE A 23 11.15 -3.74 -8.34
N LYS A 24 9.88 -4.14 -8.41
CA LYS A 24 8.81 -3.47 -9.12
C LYS A 24 8.28 -2.27 -8.36
N LYS A 25 8.12 -1.17 -9.09
CA LYS A 25 7.44 0.05 -8.66
C LYS A 25 6.01 0.10 -9.24
N HIS A 26 5.10 0.69 -8.46
CA HIS A 26 3.72 0.98 -8.90
C HIS A 26 3.36 2.46 -8.72
N GLU A 27 4.31 3.28 -8.26
CA GLU A 27 4.17 4.72 -8.08
C GLU A 27 5.40 5.42 -8.68
N LEU A 28 5.16 6.61 -9.25
CA LEU A 28 6.23 7.53 -9.61
C LEU A 28 6.59 8.38 -8.40
N THR A 29 7.87 8.60 -8.22
CA THR A 29 8.41 9.45 -7.19
C THR A 29 8.44 10.91 -7.63
N ARG A 30 8.42 11.82 -6.65
CA ARG A 30 8.60 13.25 -6.90
C ARG A 30 10.04 13.67 -6.66
N LYS A 31 10.61 14.37 -7.63
CA LYS A 31 12.02 14.79 -7.63
C LYS A 31 12.41 15.58 -6.37
N ASP A 32 11.56 16.51 -5.92
CA ASP A 32 11.80 17.32 -4.72
C ASP A 32 11.96 16.46 -3.46
N LYS A 33 11.12 15.44 -3.31
CA LYS A 33 11.17 14.48 -2.19
C LYS A 33 12.36 13.54 -2.29
N GLU A 34 12.77 13.16 -3.49
CA GLU A 34 13.97 12.34 -3.70
C GLU A 34 15.25 13.12 -3.42
N ASP A 35 15.37 14.36 -3.89
CA ASP A 35 16.54 15.21 -3.69
C ASP A 35 16.81 15.41 -2.19
N ASP A 36 15.77 15.74 -1.42
CA ASP A 36 15.85 15.91 0.03
C ASP A 36 16.28 14.62 0.75
N ARG A 37 15.65 13.49 0.43
CA ARG A 37 16.02 12.19 1.03
C ARG A 37 17.42 11.74 0.65
N THR A 38 17.82 11.96 -0.60
CA THR A 38 19.17 11.61 -1.08
C THR A 38 20.20 12.40 -0.28
N LYS A 39 20.00 13.71 -0.13
CA LYS A 39 20.86 14.56 0.70
C LYS A 39 20.92 14.06 2.14
N HIS A 40 19.78 13.68 2.72
CA HIS A 40 19.72 13.14 4.08
C HIS A 40 20.54 11.85 4.22
N VAL A 41 20.31 10.86 3.36
CA VAL A 41 21.04 9.58 3.38
C VAL A 41 22.54 9.78 3.15
N ASP A 42 22.93 10.66 2.22
CA ASP A 42 24.34 10.92 1.94
C ASP A 42 25.03 11.59 3.13
N THR A 43 24.40 12.62 3.70
CA THR A 43 24.96 13.40 4.81
C THR A 43 25.07 12.55 6.08
N CYS A 44 24.04 11.76 6.39
CA CYS A 44 24.05 10.87 7.56
C CYS A 44 24.91 9.62 7.34
N ASN A 45 25.26 9.31 6.08
CA ASN A 45 25.90 8.06 5.69
C ASN A 45 25.15 6.82 6.22
N ALA A 46 23.82 6.85 6.22
CA ALA A 46 22.98 5.80 6.78
C ALA A 46 21.61 5.72 6.10
N ASN A 47 21.10 4.49 5.94
CA ASN A 47 19.72 4.24 5.56
C ASN A 47 18.81 4.39 6.77
N THR A 48 18.19 5.57 6.94
CA THR A 48 17.35 5.88 8.11
C THR A 48 15.87 5.49 7.94
N GLY A 49 15.48 5.00 6.77
CA GLY A 49 14.12 4.59 6.47
C GLY A 49 14.07 3.25 5.75
N MET A 50 13.62 2.22 6.45
CA MET A 50 13.44 0.88 5.90
C MET A 50 12.37 0.89 4.81
N VAL A 51 12.63 0.22 3.67
CA VAL A 51 11.67 0.04 2.59
C VAL A 51 10.77 -1.15 2.89
N PHE A 52 9.47 -1.02 2.62
CA PHE A 52 8.54 -2.13 2.71
C PHE A 52 8.48 -2.82 1.35
N LEU A 53 9.03 -4.03 1.27
CA LEU A 53 8.93 -4.90 0.11
C LEU A 53 7.92 -6.04 0.36
N THR A 54 7.31 -6.52 -0.71
CA THR A 54 6.51 -7.75 -0.68
C THR A 54 6.89 -8.71 -1.79
N TYR A 55 6.69 -10.00 -1.51
CA TYR A 55 7.03 -11.09 -2.42
C TYR A 55 5.96 -12.19 -2.40
N ARG A 56 5.91 -12.99 -3.46
CA ARG A 56 5.06 -14.18 -3.48
C ARG A 56 5.58 -15.17 -2.44
N ALA A 57 4.70 -15.56 -1.53
CA ALA A 57 5.04 -16.40 -0.39
C ALA A 57 5.69 -17.71 -0.85
N LYS A 58 6.64 -18.19 -0.04
CA LYS A 58 7.32 -19.47 -0.22
C LYS A 58 7.36 -20.21 1.10
N ASP A 59 6.91 -21.45 1.08
CA ASP A 59 6.89 -22.32 2.26
C ASP A 59 8.29 -22.54 2.85
N SER A 60 9.34 -22.55 2.01
CA SER A 60 10.73 -22.66 2.45
C SER A 60 11.14 -21.51 3.36
N LEU A 61 10.82 -20.26 2.99
CA LEU A 61 11.09 -19.08 3.80
C LEU A 61 10.23 -19.04 5.06
N ASN A 62 8.95 -19.39 4.95
CA ASN A 62 8.04 -19.47 6.11
C ASN A 62 8.58 -20.44 7.17
N LYS A 63 9.07 -21.62 6.77
CA LYS A 63 9.68 -22.59 7.68
C LYS A 63 10.93 -22.05 8.39
N ILE A 64 11.76 -21.27 7.69
CA ILE A 64 12.94 -20.64 8.32
C ILE A 64 12.48 -19.65 9.39
N VAL A 65 11.53 -18.77 9.05
CA VAL A 65 10.96 -17.79 9.97
C VAL A 65 10.32 -18.46 11.20
N GLU A 66 9.45 -19.44 10.98
CA GLU A 66 8.79 -20.20 12.06
C GLU A 66 9.82 -20.85 12.99
N LYS A 67 10.83 -21.51 12.43
CA LYS A 67 11.92 -22.13 13.20
C LYS A 67 12.67 -21.09 14.03
N THR A 68 13.02 -19.94 13.45
CA THR A 68 13.72 -18.86 14.17
C THR A 68 12.89 -18.36 15.34
N VAL A 69 11.60 -18.07 15.10
CA VAL A 69 10.68 -17.56 16.12
C VAL A 69 10.45 -18.57 17.24
N SER A 70 10.36 -19.87 16.92
CA SER A 70 10.08 -20.91 17.92
C SER A 70 11.31 -21.32 18.74
N SER A 71 12.53 -21.10 18.22
CA SER A 71 13.77 -21.60 18.82
C SER A 71 14.69 -20.53 19.40
N SER A 72 14.33 -19.25 19.25
CA SER A 72 15.16 -18.12 19.70
C SER A 72 14.34 -17.13 20.53
N SER A 73 15.00 -16.48 21.48
CA SER A 73 14.43 -15.33 22.17
C SER A 73 14.51 -14.07 21.29
N PRO A 74 13.50 -13.20 21.32
CA PRO A 74 13.55 -11.93 20.59
C PRO A 74 14.63 -11.02 21.17
N VAL A 75 15.26 -10.22 20.31
CA VAL A 75 16.20 -9.15 20.70
C VAL A 75 15.45 -7.90 21.12
N PHE A 76 14.28 -7.66 20.51
CA PHE A 76 13.34 -6.62 20.90
C PHE A 76 11.93 -7.17 20.90
N ASP A 77 11.14 -6.76 21.88
CA ASP A 77 9.71 -7.04 21.98
C ASP A 77 9.04 -5.83 22.64
N VAL A 78 8.39 -4.98 21.84
CA VAL A 78 7.84 -3.70 22.29
C VAL A 78 6.43 -3.54 21.75
N THR A 79 5.50 -3.18 22.64
CA THR A 79 4.15 -2.78 22.24
C THR A 79 4.03 -1.26 22.31
N THR A 80 3.63 -0.65 21.19
CA THR A 80 3.43 0.79 21.06
C THR A 80 2.05 1.23 21.56
N GLU A 81 1.83 2.54 21.70
CA GLU A 81 0.57 3.11 22.23
C GLU A 81 -0.66 2.75 21.40
N ASP A 82 -0.48 2.53 20.09
CA ASP A 82 -1.51 2.04 19.16
C ASP A 82 -1.78 0.53 19.28
N LYS A 83 -1.20 -0.13 20.30
CA LYS A 83 -1.37 -1.56 20.61
C LYS A 83 -0.81 -2.50 19.54
N VAL A 84 0.15 -2.03 18.74
CA VAL A 84 0.92 -2.86 17.82
C VAL A 84 2.16 -3.37 18.54
N THR A 85 2.36 -4.70 18.53
CA THR A 85 3.57 -5.32 19.05
C THR A 85 4.58 -5.50 17.91
N HIS A 86 5.78 -4.98 18.12
CA HIS A 86 6.93 -5.14 17.24
C HIS A 86 7.95 -6.06 17.90
N THR A 87 8.22 -7.20 17.28
CA THR A 87 9.15 -8.20 17.77
C THR A 87 10.27 -8.42 16.75
N LEU A 88 11.53 -8.34 17.19
CA LEU A 88 12.70 -8.55 16.33
C LEU A 88 13.46 -9.80 16.78
N TYR A 89 13.64 -10.74 15.86
CA TYR A 89 14.48 -11.92 16.04
C TYR A 89 15.76 -11.76 15.22
N LYS A 90 16.88 -12.27 15.75
CA LYS A 90 18.16 -12.28 15.04
C LYS A 90 18.37 -13.63 14.37
N ILE A 91 18.64 -13.61 13.07
CA ILE A 91 19.21 -14.74 12.33
C ILE A 91 20.69 -14.44 12.16
N GLY A 92 21.54 -15.18 12.87
CA GLY A 92 22.96 -14.85 12.99
C GLY A 92 23.92 -15.89 12.39
N ASP A 93 23.42 -17.05 11.97
CA ASP A 93 24.25 -18.09 11.36
C ASP A 93 24.31 -17.93 9.83
N ASP A 94 25.53 -18.00 9.29
CA ASP A 94 25.79 -17.76 7.87
C ASP A 94 25.07 -18.77 6.96
N ALA A 95 24.85 -20.00 7.43
CA ALA A 95 24.17 -21.03 6.67
C ALA A 95 22.70 -20.66 6.41
N THR A 96 21.96 -20.23 7.43
CA THR A 96 20.58 -19.79 7.29
C THR A 96 20.48 -18.48 6.50
N VAL A 97 21.39 -17.54 6.72
CA VAL A 97 21.44 -16.29 5.92
C VAL A 97 21.65 -16.59 4.44
N LYS A 98 22.59 -17.49 4.11
CA LYS A 98 22.82 -17.94 2.74
C LYS A 98 21.58 -18.62 2.16
N GLN A 99 20.94 -19.51 2.93
CA GLN A 99 19.71 -20.18 2.49
C GLN A 99 18.61 -19.17 2.15
N ILE A 100 18.40 -18.14 2.98
CA ILE A 100 17.45 -17.07 2.69
C ILE A 100 17.82 -16.34 1.40
N ALA A 101 19.08 -15.96 1.22
CA ALA A 101 19.54 -15.27 0.02
C ALA A 101 19.32 -16.12 -1.25
N ASP A 102 19.63 -17.42 -1.21
CA ASP A 102 19.40 -18.35 -2.30
C ASP A 102 17.90 -18.51 -2.62
N GLU A 103 17.03 -18.53 -1.60
CA GLU A 103 15.58 -18.57 -1.79
C GLU A 103 15.03 -17.30 -2.46
N PHE A 104 15.55 -16.13 -2.09
CA PHE A 104 15.23 -14.84 -2.72
C PHE A 104 15.76 -14.73 -4.15
N ALA A 105 16.93 -15.31 -4.46
CA ALA A 105 17.40 -15.39 -5.85
C ALA A 105 16.43 -16.20 -6.75
N ASN A 106 15.65 -17.09 -6.15
CA ASN A 106 14.59 -17.86 -6.81
C ASN A 106 13.20 -17.19 -6.73
N ILE A 107 13.08 -15.98 -6.16
CA ILE A 107 11.88 -15.15 -6.19
C ILE A 107 12.04 -14.17 -7.35
N GLY A 108 11.28 -14.37 -8.43
CA GLY A 108 11.51 -13.63 -9.67
C GLY A 108 11.36 -12.12 -9.56
N VAL A 109 10.49 -11.61 -8.68
CA VAL A 109 10.29 -10.17 -8.46
C VAL A 109 9.88 -9.86 -7.03
N LEU A 110 10.26 -8.67 -6.55
CA LEU A 110 9.74 -8.03 -5.34
C LEU A 110 8.90 -6.82 -5.73
N TYR A 111 7.93 -6.44 -4.92
CA TYR A 111 7.13 -5.23 -5.12
C TYR A 111 7.37 -4.26 -3.97
N ILE A 112 7.57 -2.98 -4.28
CA ILE A 112 7.59 -1.93 -3.27
C ILE A 112 6.15 -1.73 -2.81
N ALA A 113 5.83 -2.11 -1.57
CA ALA A 113 4.52 -1.89 -0.98
C ALA A 113 4.43 -0.50 -0.34
N ASP A 114 5.55 -0.03 0.23
CA ASP A 114 5.71 1.33 0.73
C ASP A 114 7.20 1.74 0.69
N GLY A 115 7.45 3.02 0.41
CA GLY A 115 8.77 3.60 0.42
C GLY A 115 9.43 3.82 -0.95
N HIS A 116 8.67 4.05 -2.02
CA HIS A 116 9.22 4.32 -3.37
C HIS A 116 10.27 5.43 -3.37
N HIS A 117 10.03 6.52 -2.62
CA HIS A 117 10.99 7.61 -2.47
C HIS A 117 12.25 7.20 -1.68
N ARG A 118 12.13 6.29 -0.71
CA ARG A 118 13.28 5.74 0.04
C ARG A 118 14.10 4.82 -0.86
N THR A 119 13.45 3.95 -1.64
CA THR A 119 14.09 3.10 -2.64
C THR A 119 14.83 3.91 -3.69
N ALA A 120 14.17 4.91 -4.29
CA ALA A 120 14.79 5.75 -5.32
C ALA A 120 15.97 6.57 -4.77
N SER A 121 15.84 7.09 -3.54
CA SER A 121 16.94 7.75 -2.84
C SER A 121 18.12 6.80 -2.59
N GLY A 122 17.87 5.60 -2.07
CA GLY A 122 18.92 4.60 -1.81
C GLY A 122 19.63 4.19 -3.11
N ALA A 123 18.88 3.94 -4.17
CA ALA A 123 19.43 3.64 -5.48
C ALA A 123 20.25 4.83 -6.03
N ARG A 124 19.78 6.06 -5.89
CA ARG A 124 20.56 7.24 -6.33
C ARG A 124 21.88 7.39 -5.57
N ILE A 125 21.90 7.07 -4.28
CA ILE A 125 23.15 7.04 -3.49
C ILE A 125 24.11 5.99 -4.03
N ALA A 126 23.61 4.81 -4.38
CA ALA A 126 24.41 3.76 -5.03
C ALA A 126 25.10 4.29 -6.29
N GLN A 127 24.34 4.97 -7.15
CA GLN A 127 24.88 5.57 -8.37
C GLN A 127 25.95 6.63 -8.08
N ILE A 128 25.66 7.60 -7.20
CA ILE A 128 26.59 8.69 -6.85
C ILE A 128 27.92 8.13 -6.31
N ARG A 129 27.86 7.10 -5.46
CA ARG A 129 29.05 6.50 -4.85
C ARG A 129 29.81 5.61 -5.82
N LYS A 130 29.11 4.88 -6.69
CA LYS A 130 29.71 4.14 -7.81
C LYS A 130 30.54 5.05 -8.71
N GLU A 131 29.98 6.20 -9.12
CA GLU A 131 30.67 7.19 -9.98
C GLU A 131 31.93 7.77 -9.31
N LYS A 132 31.96 7.83 -7.98
CA LYS A 132 33.10 8.33 -7.18
C LYS A 132 34.10 7.25 -6.78
N ASN A 133 33.86 5.98 -7.10
CA ASN A 133 34.71 4.87 -6.72
C ASN A 133 35.36 4.19 -7.94
N PRO A 134 36.62 4.53 -8.27
CA PRO A 134 37.35 3.89 -9.38
C PRO A 134 37.59 2.38 -9.20
N LYS A 135 37.42 1.85 -7.97
CA LYS A 135 37.60 0.43 -7.62
C LYS A 135 36.26 -0.28 -7.42
N HIS A 136 35.18 0.21 -8.03
CA HIS A 136 33.85 -0.39 -7.91
C HIS A 136 33.84 -1.86 -8.37
N THR A 137 33.29 -2.73 -7.54
CA THR A 137 33.17 -4.18 -7.76
C THR A 137 31.72 -4.66 -7.78
N GLY A 138 30.76 -3.85 -7.31
CA GLY A 138 29.35 -4.24 -7.15
C GLY A 138 29.02 -4.82 -5.77
N GLY A 139 30.03 -5.21 -4.98
CA GLY A 139 29.85 -5.73 -3.63
C GLY A 139 29.80 -4.67 -2.52
N GLU A 140 29.97 -3.39 -2.85
CA GLU A 140 30.01 -2.33 -1.84
C GLU A 140 28.65 -2.10 -1.18
N GLU A 141 28.67 -1.74 0.11
CA GLU A 141 27.46 -1.50 0.91
C GLU A 141 26.53 -0.45 0.28
N TYR A 142 27.09 0.53 -0.42
CA TYR A 142 26.27 1.56 -1.08
C TYR A 142 25.44 1.03 -2.24
N ASN A 143 25.70 -0.19 -2.76
CA ASN A 143 24.87 -0.81 -3.79
C ASN A 143 23.55 -1.37 -3.24
N PHE A 144 23.35 -1.29 -1.92
CA PHE A 144 22.18 -1.83 -1.26
C PHE A 144 21.48 -0.82 -0.35
N PHE A 145 20.19 -1.01 -0.15
CA PHE A 145 19.39 -0.23 0.80
C PHE A 145 18.60 -1.15 1.73
N MET A 146 18.34 -0.67 2.95
CA MET A 146 17.66 -1.45 3.97
C MET A 146 16.17 -1.66 3.63
N ALA A 147 15.70 -2.90 3.71
CA ALA A 147 14.33 -3.27 3.44
C ALA A 147 13.83 -4.33 4.43
N ALA A 148 12.51 -4.34 4.66
CA ALA A 148 11.79 -5.46 5.22
C ALA A 148 10.91 -6.06 4.13
N ALA A 149 11.11 -7.34 3.84
CA ALA A 149 10.35 -8.09 2.85
C ALA A 149 9.32 -8.97 3.56
N PHE A 150 8.04 -8.80 3.20
CA PHE A 150 6.92 -9.54 3.77
C PHE A 150 6.23 -10.41 2.70
N PRO A 151 5.84 -11.65 3.02
CA PRO A 151 5.13 -12.50 2.06
C PRO A 151 3.71 -11.96 1.83
N HIS A 152 3.25 -11.99 0.58
CA HIS A 152 1.99 -11.37 0.15
C HIS A 152 0.73 -11.88 0.86
N ASP A 153 0.77 -13.11 1.39
CA ASP A 153 -0.34 -13.77 2.06
C ASP A 153 -0.47 -13.40 3.55
N GLN A 154 0.56 -12.75 4.11
CA GLN A 154 0.52 -12.15 5.44
C GLN A 154 0.20 -10.65 5.40
N LEU A 155 0.13 -10.07 4.21
CA LEU A 155 -0.27 -8.67 4.05
C LEU A 155 -1.76 -8.48 4.22
N TYR A 156 -2.10 -7.36 4.83
CA TYR A 156 -3.46 -6.88 4.93
C TYR A 156 -3.58 -5.53 4.24
N ILE A 157 -4.25 -5.52 3.09
CA ILE A 157 -4.55 -4.30 2.36
C ILE A 157 -5.77 -3.67 3.01
N MET A 158 -5.58 -2.49 3.57
CA MET A 158 -6.64 -1.71 4.18
C MET A 158 -7.42 -0.89 3.15
N ASP A 159 -8.67 -0.61 3.49
CA ASP A 159 -9.53 0.25 2.68
C ASP A 159 -8.89 1.64 2.49
N TYR A 160 -9.11 2.25 1.33
CA TYR A 160 -8.77 3.64 1.08
C TYR A 160 -10.00 4.37 0.57
N ASN A 161 -10.73 4.96 1.51
CA ASN A 161 -12.06 5.51 1.29
C ASN A 161 -11.99 6.95 0.81
N ARG A 162 -13.01 7.38 0.06
CA ARG A 162 -13.12 8.72 -0.53
C ARG A 162 -14.28 9.44 0.13
N LEU A 163 -14.08 10.72 0.41
CA LEU A 163 -15.10 11.64 0.89
C LEU A 163 -15.33 12.70 -0.19
N ALA A 164 -16.56 12.86 -0.65
CA ALA A 164 -16.95 13.87 -1.63
C ALA A 164 -17.58 15.07 -0.92
N LYS A 165 -17.05 16.27 -1.19
CA LYS A 165 -17.47 17.51 -0.51
C LYS A 165 -18.91 17.91 -0.86
N ASP A 166 -19.32 17.65 -2.09
CA ASP A 166 -20.63 17.96 -2.64
C ASP A 166 -21.04 16.90 -3.67
N LEU A 167 -22.28 16.98 -4.14
CA LEU A 167 -22.83 16.13 -5.20
C LEU A 167 -22.83 16.83 -6.55
N ASN A 168 -21.95 17.80 -6.76
CA ASN A 168 -21.80 18.55 -8.01
C ASN A 168 -23.10 19.19 -8.53
N GLY A 169 -23.91 19.73 -7.61
CA GLY A 169 -25.18 20.40 -7.92
C GLY A 169 -26.41 19.47 -7.97
N HIS A 170 -26.24 18.15 -7.86
CA HIS A 170 -27.35 17.22 -7.74
C HIS A 170 -27.97 17.26 -6.34
N SER A 171 -29.30 17.13 -6.29
CA SER A 171 -29.97 16.69 -5.07
C SER A 171 -29.63 15.23 -4.75
N GLU A 172 -29.84 14.81 -3.50
CA GLU A 172 -29.59 13.41 -3.08
C GLU A 172 -30.44 12.42 -3.89
N ASP A 173 -31.69 12.77 -4.21
CA ASP A 173 -32.59 11.96 -5.02
C ASP A 173 -32.14 11.85 -6.48
N GLU A 174 -31.69 12.95 -7.09
CA GLU A 174 -31.14 12.94 -8.45
C GLU A 174 -29.84 12.12 -8.52
N PHE A 175 -28.94 12.33 -7.55
CA PHE A 175 -27.69 11.58 -7.48
C PHE A 175 -27.96 10.08 -7.33
N MET A 176 -28.90 9.70 -6.46
CA MET A 176 -29.29 8.30 -6.27
C MET A 176 -29.93 7.69 -7.53
N LYS A 177 -30.72 8.46 -8.29
CA LYS A 177 -31.25 8.00 -9.59
C LYS A 177 -30.13 7.70 -10.59
N LEU A 178 -29.15 8.59 -10.71
CA LEU A 178 -28.00 8.42 -11.59
C LEU A 178 -27.14 7.20 -11.18
N ILE A 179 -26.90 7.02 -9.88
CA ILE A 179 -26.21 5.83 -9.36
C ILE A 179 -26.95 4.54 -9.75
N LYS A 180 -28.29 4.51 -9.61
CA LYS A 180 -29.12 3.35 -9.95
C LYS A 180 -29.10 2.98 -11.43
N GLU A 181 -28.66 3.86 -12.33
CA GLU A 181 -28.49 3.50 -13.74
C GLU A 181 -27.37 2.46 -13.90
N LYS A 182 -26.25 2.66 -13.21
CA LYS A 182 -25.03 1.84 -13.32
C LYS A 182 -24.87 0.80 -12.22
N PHE A 183 -25.50 0.99 -11.07
CA PHE A 183 -25.37 0.11 -9.90
C PHE A 183 -26.73 -0.43 -9.46
N GLU A 184 -26.74 -1.67 -8.97
CA GLU A 184 -27.82 -2.14 -8.11
C GLU A 184 -27.60 -1.56 -6.71
N VAL A 185 -28.64 -1.00 -6.11
CA VAL A 185 -28.54 -0.29 -4.83
C VAL A 185 -29.40 -0.96 -3.77
N ARG A 186 -28.78 -1.35 -2.66
CA ARG A 186 -29.47 -1.84 -1.46
C ARG A 186 -29.28 -0.85 -0.33
N ASP A 187 -30.39 -0.36 0.23
CA ASP A 187 -30.39 0.46 1.44
C ASP A 187 -30.08 -0.41 2.67
N CYS A 188 -29.06 -0.01 3.42
CA CYS A 188 -28.58 -0.68 4.64
C CYS A 188 -29.02 0.05 5.91
N GLY A 189 -29.71 1.19 5.80
CA GLY A 189 -30.08 2.05 6.91
C GLY A 189 -28.86 2.57 7.65
N ASP A 190 -28.87 2.47 8.98
CA ASP A 190 -27.79 2.99 9.82
C ASP A 190 -26.59 2.03 9.93
N LYS A 191 -26.73 0.80 9.41
CA LYS A 191 -25.68 -0.22 9.51
C LYS A 191 -24.62 0.02 8.44
N ALA A 192 -23.37 0.20 8.87
CA ALA A 192 -22.23 0.34 7.97
C ALA A 192 -22.18 -0.81 6.96
N CYS A 193 -22.25 -0.45 5.67
CA CYS A 193 -22.18 -1.40 4.57
C CYS A 193 -20.77 -1.45 4.01
N LYS A 194 -19.92 -2.29 4.63
CA LYS A 194 -18.59 -2.59 4.10
C LYS A 194 -18.70 -3.59 2.94
N PRO A 195 -18.06 -3.34 1.79
CA PRO A 195 -18.01 -4.30 0.67
C PRO A 195 -17.49 -5.66 1.11
N ALA A 196 -18.19 -6.72 0.68
CA ALA A 196 -17.84 -8.12 1.01
C ALA A 196 -17.34 -8.94 -0.19
N LYS A 197 -17.47 -8.41 -1.41
CA LYS A 197 -17.06 -9.07 -2.66
C LYS A 197 -16.56 -8.03 -3.65
N MET A 198 -15.86 -8.49 -4.69
CA MET A 198 -15.44 -7.61 -5.79
C MET A 198 -16.65 -6.91 -6.40
N HIS A 199 -16.41 -5.70 -6.91
CA HIS A 199 -17.40 -4.89 -7.62
C HIS A 199 -18.57 -4.44 -6.75
N THR A 200 -18.41 -4.46 -5.42
CA THR A 200 -19.34 -3.81 -4.48
C THR A 200 -18.70 -2.67 -3.73
N PHE A 201 -19.53 -1.69 -3.37
CA PHE A 201 -19.11 -0.45 -2.75
C PHE A 201 -20.05 -0.12 -1.59
N GLY A 202 -19.50 0.44 -0.53
CA GLY A 202 -20.26 1.10 0.53
C GLY A 202 -20.33 2.58 0.23
N MET A 203 -21.52 3.17 0.27
CA MET A 203 -21.73 4.62 0.15
C MET A 203 -22.54 5.11 1.33
N TYR A 204 -22.12 6.20 1.97
CA TYR A 204 -22.90 6.85 3.02
C TYR A 204 -23.42 8.18 2.49
N LEU A 205 -24.74 8.38 2.52
CA LEU A 205 -25.36 9.57 1.97
C LEU A 205 -26.66 9.87 2.73
N GLY A 206 -26.91 11.13 3.07
CA GLY A 206 -28.17 11.54 3.70
C GLY A 206 -28.46 10.82 5.03
N GLY A 207 -27.40 10.49 5.79
CA GLY A 207 -27.53 9.77 7.06
C GLY A 207 -27.68 8.25 6.94
N ARG A 208 -27.60 7.68 5.73
CA ARG A 208 -27.86 6.25 5.48
C ARG A 208 -26.73 5.59 4.71
N TRP A 209 -26.51 4.32 5.00
CA TRP A 209 -25.59 3.46 4.26
C TRP A 209 -26.30 2.76 3.11
N TYR A 210 -25.61 2.65 1.98
CA TYR A 210 -26.03 1.94 0.80
C TYR A 210 -24.93 0.97 0.37
N GLU A 211 -25.31 -0.22 -0.05
CA GLU A 211 -24.46 -1.12 -0.81
C GLU A 211 -24.75 -0.93 -2.31
N LEU A 212 -23.71 -0.63 -3.07
CA LEU A 212 -23.76 -0.52 -4.52
C LEU A 212 -23.10 -1.75 -5.13
N THR A 213 -23.77 -2.45 -6.03
CA THR A 213 -23.17 -3.53 -6.82
C THR A 213 -23.09 -3.08 -8.28
N ALA A 214 -21.89 -3.09 -8.86
CA ALA A 214 -21.69 -2.69 -10.25
C ALA A 214 -22.44 -3.65 -11.19
N LYS A 215 -23.26 -3.09 -12.09
CA LYS A 215 -23.94 -3.90 -13.11
C LYS A 215 -22.95 -4.36 -14.19
N ALA A 216 -23.29 -5.46 -14.86
CA ALA A 216 -22.54 -5.90 -16.04
C ALA A 216 -22.54 -4.80 -17.13
N GLY A 217 -21.42 -4.68 -17.85
CA GLY A 217 -21.26 -3.74 -18.96
C GLY A 217 -20.77 -2.34 -18.59
N ILE A 218 -20.54 -2.04 -17.31
CA ILE A 218 -19.93 -0.78 -16.87
C ILE A 218 -18.40 -0.87 -16.67
N PHE A 219 -17.85 -2.07 -16.93
CA PHE A 219 -16.43 -2.41 -16.93
C PHE A 219 -16.17 -3.63 -17.81
N ASP A 220 -14.95 -3.77 -18.34
CA ASP A 220 -14.48 -4.97 -19.02
C ASP A 220 -13.81 -5.95 -18.05
N PRO A 221 -14.37 -7.15 -17.80
CA PRO A 221 -13.76 -8.15 -16.91
C PRO A 221 -12.43 -8.72 -17.44
N LYS A 222 -12.08 -8.49 -18.71
CA LYS A 222 -10.82 -8.95 -19.31
C LYS A 222 -9.70 -7.91 -19.21
N ASP A 223 -10.04 -6.64 -18.97
CA ASP A 223 -9.05 -5.57 -18.79
C ASP A 223 -8.66 -5.47 -17.32
N VAL A 224 -7.37 -5.69 -17.04
CA VAL A 224 -6.81 -5.76 -15.68
C VAL A 224 -6.88 -4.44 -14.92
N ILE A 225 -7.09 -3.30 -15.60
CA ILE A 225 -7.25 -1.98 -15.01
C ILE A 225 -8.72 -1.62 -14.91
N ASP A 226 -9.50 -1.85 -15.98
CA ASP A 226 -10.91 -1.46 -16.05
C ASP A 226 -11.77 -2.22 -15.04
N CYS A 227 -11.44 -3.49 -14.76
CA CYS A 227 -12.16 -4.31 -13.79
C CYS A 227 -11.82 -4.00 -12.32
N LEU A 228 -10.87 -3.10 -12.04
CA LEU A 228 -10.54 -2.71 -10.66
C LEU A 228 -11.64 -1.83 -10.07
N ASP A 229 -12.06 -2.11 -8.85
CA ASP A 229 -13.10 -1.34 -8.14
C ASP A 229 -12.81 0.17 -8.11
N VAL A 230 -11.54 0.55 -7.95
CA VAL A 230 -11.12 1.96 -7.98
C VAL A 230 -11.35 2.61 -9.34
N THR A 231 -11.16 1.88 -10.44
CA THR A 231 -11.40 2.35 -11.80
C THR A 231 -12.88 2.44 -12.10
N ILE A 232 -13.65 1.43 -11.67
CA ILE A 232 -15.11 1.40 -11.81
C ILE A 232 -15.72 2.62 -11.10
N LEU A 233 -15.31 2.88 -9.86
CA LEU A 233 -15.76 4.05 -9.09
C LEU A 233 -15.37 5.37 -9.78
N GLN A 234 -14.14 5.46 -10.29
CA GLN A 234 -13.66 6.66 -10.98
C GLN A 234 -14.47 6.95 -12.26
N LYS A 235 -14.66 5.94 -13.11
CA LYS A 235 -15.31 6.08 -14.43
C LYS A 235 -16.82 6.21 -14.38
N ASN A 236 -17.47 5.68 -13.34
CA ASN A 236 -18.93 5.61 -13.27
C ASN A 236 -19.54 6.56 -12.22
N VAL A 237 -18.75 7.07 -11.27
CA VAL A 237 -19.25 7.95 -10.19
C VAL A 237 -18.44 9.24 -10.11
N LEU A 238 -17.13 9.16 -9.80
CA LEU A 238 -16.34 10.34 -9.47
C LEU A 238 -16.25 11.33 -10.64
N ASP A 239 -15.88 10.86 -11.83
CA ASP A 239 -15.80 11.73 -13.01
C ASP A 239 -17.19 12.15 -13.53
N PRO A 240 -18.08 11.22 -13.97
CA PRO A 240 -19.30 11.63 -14.66
C PRO A 240 -20.35 12.29 -13.76
N LEU A 241 -20.47 11.90 -12.48
CA LEU A 241 -21.51 12.40 -11.59
C LEU A 241 -21.01 13.55 -10.72
N LEU A 242 -19.78 13.45 -10.23
CA LEU A 242 -19.21 14.44 -9.30
C LEU A 242 -18.23 15.42 -9.97
N ALA A 243 -17.93 15.24 -11.27
CA ALA A 243 -16.94 16.03 -12.01
C ALA A 243 -15.51 16.01 -11.41
N ILE A 244 -15.17 14.95 -10.69
CA ILE A 244 -13.84 14.72 -10.10
C ILE A 244 -13.02 13.90 -11.08
N LYS A 245 -12.27 14.58 -11.96
CA LYS A 245 -11.43 13.95 -12.99
C LYS A 245 -10.16 13.33 -12.43
N ASP A 246 -9.49 14.04 -11.53
CA ASP A 246 -8.27 13.57 -10.86
C ASP A 246 -8.37 13.79 -9.35
N PRO A 247 -8.71 12.74 -8.57
CA PRO A 247 -8.81 12.80 -7.11
C PRO A 247 -7.53 13.24 -6.41
N ARG A 248 -6.37 13.20 -7.07
CA ARG A 248 -5.09 13.62 -6.48
C ARG A 248 -4.95 15.13 -6.40
N THR A 249 -5.75 15.88 -7.18
CA THR A 249 -5.65 17.33 -7.31
C THR A 249 -6.96 18.06 -7.01
N ASP A 250 -8.11 17.37 -7.10
CA ASP A 250 -9.41 17.97 -6.82
C ASP A 250 -9.61 18.16 -5.32
N LYS A 251 -9.80 19.41 -4.89
CA LYS A 251 -10.00 19.80 -3.49
C LYS A 251 -11.38 19.44 -2.94
N ARG A 252 -12.28 18.92 -3.78
CA ARG A 252 -13.60 18.41 -3.38
C ARG A 252 -13.57 16.94 -2.96
N VAL A 253 -12.42 16.28 -3.04
CA VAL A 253 -12.22 14.93 -2.49
C VAL A 253 -11.21 14.95 -1.36
N ASP A 254 -11.53 14.20 -0.31
CA ASP A 254 -10.59 13.87 0.77
C ASP A 254 -10.59 12.35 0.99
N PHE A 255 -9.66 11.86 1.82
CA PHE A 255 -9.42 10.43 1.98
C PHE A 255 -9.44 9.98 3.44
N VAL A 256 -10.06 8.83 3.66
CA VAL A 256 -10.06 8.15 4.96
C VAL A 256 -9.42 6.78 4.81
N GLY A 257 -8.20 6.65 5.34
CA GLY A 257 -7.50 5.37 5.40
C GLY A 257 -8.21 4.38 6.33
N GLY A 258 -8.09 3.08 5.99
CA GLY A 258 -8.85 2.00 6.63
C GLY A 258 -8.60 1.82 8.13
N ILE A 259 -7.51 2.35 8.68
CA ILE A 259 -7.27 2.40 10.14
C ILE A 259 -8.39 3.16 10.86
N ARG A 260 -8.87 4.26 10.27
CA ARG A 260 -10.01 5.04 10.82
C ARG A 260 -11.35 4.40 10.46
N GLY A 261 -11.42 3.77 9.29
CA GLY A 261 -12.55 2.95 8.86
C GLY A 261 -13.86 3.71 8.64
N MET A 262 -14.97 2.96 8.70
CA MET A 262 -16.32 3.43 8.33
C MET A 262 -16.92 4.43 9.32
N SER A 263 -16.49 4.41 10.58
CA SER A 263 -16.97 5.34 11.61
C SER A 263 -16.56 6.78 11.31
N GLU A 264 -15.31 6.98 10.86
CA GLU A 264 -14.82 8.31 10.49
C GLU A 264 -15.48 8.83 9.21
N LEU A 265 -15.84 7.95 8.26
CA LEU A 265 -16.64 8.35 7.09
C LEU A 265 -17.99 8.90 7.50
N LYS A 266 -18.73 8.14 8.31
CA LYS A 266 -20.04 8.56 8.86
C LYS A 266 -19.93 9.90 9.57
N LYS A 267 -18.96 10.03 10.49
CA LYS A 267 -18.72 11.27 11.24
C LYS A 267 -18.40 12.46 10.32
N SER A 268 -17.60 12.25 9.28
CA SER A 268 -17.20 13.28 8.33
C SER A 268 -18.38 13.82 7.53
N VAL A 269 -19.29 12.95 7.09
CA VAL A 269 -20.52 13.33 6.39
C VAL A 269 -21.54 13.96 7.35
N ASP A 270 -21.80 13.34 8.50
CA ASP A 270 -22.76 13.84 9.50
C ASP A 270 -22.38 15.23 10.04
N SER A 271 -21.08 15.57 10.07
CA SER A 271 -20.60 16.90 10.44
C SER A 271 -20.92 18.00 9.42
N GLY A 272 -21.37 17.62 8.22
CA GLY A 272 -21.61 18.54 7.09
C GLY A 272 -20.34 18.97 6.35
N LYS A 273 -19.15 18.49 6.74
CA LYS A 273 -17.88 18.78 6.03
C LYS A 273 -17.87 18.15 4.63
N PHE A 274 -18.52 17.01 4.48
CA PHE A 274 -18.67 16.26 3.23
C PHE A 274 -20.12 15.84 3.02
N LYS A 275 -20.49 15.50 1.78
CA LYS A 275 -21.83 15.05 1.41
C LYS A 275 -21.95 13.54 1.26
N ALA A 276 -20.89 12.85 0.84
CA ALA A 276 -20.87 11.40 0.67
C ALA A 276 -19.50 10.79 0.98
#